data_AF-A0AAU9LSP3-F1
#
_entry.id   AF-A0AAU9LSP3-F1
#
_cell.length_a   1.000
_cell.length_b   1.000
_cell.length_c   1.000
_cell.angle_alpha   90.00
_cell.angle_beta   90.00
_cell.angle_gamma   90.00
#
_symmetry.space_group_name_H-M   'P 1'
#
loop_
_entity.id
_entity.type
_entity.pdbx_description
1 polymer ?
#
loop_
_entity_poly.entity_id
_entity_poly.type
_entity_poly.pdbx_seq_one_letter_code
_entity_poly.pdbx_strand_id
1 'polypeptide(L)'
;MDRNEGDYMLVDHKHKNNFYKTTKVRVSNDFDVMVDLYNFVTFQDLIARNLDNRIAFDFLGQIVSTNPMKVIIENSREKRLMSRVDQDLS
;
A
#
# COMPACT_ATOMS: atom_id res chain seq x y z
N MET A 1 -15.01 -17.06 14.69
CA MET A 1 -14.82 -16.67 13.29
C MET A 1 -13.80 -15.55 13.31
N ASP A 2 -12.58 -15.82 12.86
CA ASP A 2 -11.50 -14.83 12.88
C ASP A 2 -11.82 -13.75 11.85
N ARG A 3 -12.00 -12.51 12.33
CA ARG A 3 -12.18 -11.35 11.48
C ARG A 3 -10.83 -10.94 10.90
N ASN A 4 -10.86 -10.15 9.82
CA ASN A 4 -9.66 -9.52 9.28
C ASN A 4 -9.21 -8.40 10.25
N GLU A 5 -8.54 -8.77 11.34
CA GLU A 5 -8.15 -7.87 12.46
C GLU A 5 -6.73 -7.31 12.32
N GLY A 6 -6.30 -7.01 11.09
CA GLY A 6 -5.07 -6.23 10.90
C GLY A 6 -5.29 -4.78 11.35
N ASP A 7 -4.26 -4.13 11.93
CA ASP A 7 -4.29 -2.71 12.29
C ASP A 7 -4.62 -1.79 11.09
N TYR A 8 -4.49 -2.31 9.87
CA TYR A 8 -4.81 -1.63 8.61
C TYR A 8 -5.57 -2.58 7.68
N MET A 9 -6.80 -2.21 7.31
CA MET A 9 -7.60 -2.91 6.30
C MET A 9 -7.25 -2.35 4.92
N LEU A 10 -6.36 -3.04 4.20
CA LEU A 10 -5.98 -2.65 2.82
C LEU A 10 -7.03 -3.05 1.77
N VAL A 11 -7.93 -3.98 2.12
CA VAL A 11 -9.03 -4.45 1.26
C VAL A 11 -10.28 -4.61 2.10
N ASP A 12 -11.46 -4.28 1.54
CA ASP A 12 -12.77 -4.36 2.21
C ASP A 12 -13.28 -5.82 2.38
N HIS A 13 -12.44 -6.80 2.07
CA HIS A 13 -12.83 -8.20 2.16
C HIS A 13 -12.81 -8.70 3.61
N LYS A 14 -13.95 -9.29 4.03
CA LYS A 14 -14.22 -9.72 5.41
C LYS A 14 -13.37 -10.88 5.90
N HIS A 15 -12.74 -11.63 4.99
CA HIS A 15 -11.97 -12.84 5.29
C HIS A 15 -10.51 -12.70 4.88
N LYS A 16 -9.64 -13.32 5.68
CA LYS A 16 -8.19 -13.43 5.44
C LYS A 16 -7.82 -14.88 5.11
N ASN A 17 -7.10 -15.09 4.02
CA ASN A 17 -6.58 -16.41 3.66
C ASN A 17 -5.18 -16.63 4.25
N ASN A 18 -4.98 -17.75 4.95
CA ASN A 18 -3.69 -18.17 5.48
C ASN A 18 -3.14 -19.37 4.68
N PHE A 19 -1.82 -19.39 4.46
CA PHE A 19 -1.14 -20.49 3.78
C PHE A 19 -0.64 -21.51 4.79
N TYR A 20 -0.89 -22.80 4.51
CA TYR A 20 -0.45 -23.92 5.33
C TYR A 20 0.46 -24.85 4.52
N LYS A 21 1.09 -25.82 5.19
CA LYS A 21 1.97 -26.81 4.53
C LYS A 21 1.30 -27.56 3.37
N THR A 22 -0.02 -27.69 3.40
CA THR A 22 -0.82 -28.37 2.36
C THR A 22 -1.24 -27.44 1.23
N THR A 23 -1.06 -26.12 1.37
CA THR A 23 -1.40 -25.15 0.33
C THR A 23 -0.48 -25.34 -0.88
N LYS A 24 -1.06 -25.40 -2.07
CA LYS A 24 -0.35 -25.50 -3.34
C LYS A 24 -0.60 -24.24 -4.17
N VAL A 25 0.46 -23.63 -4.66
CA VAL A 25 0.41 -22.49 -5.59
C VAL A 25 0.89 -22.97 -6.96
N ARG A 26 0.22 -22.56 -8.02
CA ARG A 26 0.58 -22.88 -9.41
C ARG A 26 0.54 -21.60 -10.24
N VAL A 27 1.44 -21.49 -11.20
CA VAL A 27 1.40 -20.42 -12.20
C VAL A 27 0.23 -20.69 -13.13
N SER A 28 -0.63 -19.69 -13.31
CA SER A 28 -1.70 -19.70 -14.33
C SER A 28 -1.24 -18.92 -15.54
N ASN A 29 -1.83 -19.22 -16.71
CA ASN A 29 -1.79 -18.28 -17.84
C ASN A 29 -2.53 -16.99 -17.44
N ASP A 30 -2.21 -15.91 -18.15
CA ASP A 30 -2.91 -14.64 -18.00
C ASP A 30 -4.42 -14.85 -18.09
N PHE A 31 -5.15 -14.29 -17.13
CA PHE A 31 -6.59 -14.30 -17.09
C PHE A 31 -7.06 -12.87 -17.39
N ASP A 32 -8.01 -12.72 -18.33
CA ASP A 32 -8.76 -11.49 -18.53
C ASP A 32 -9.73 -11.30 -17.35
N VAL A 33 -9.17 -11.01 -16.18
CA VAL A 33 -9.91 -10.59 -15.00
C VAL A 33 -9.61 -9.11 -14.80
N MET A 34 -10.65 -8.37 -14.42
CA MET A 34 -10.54 -6.99 -13.98
C MET A 34 -9.49 -6.93 -12.86
N VAL A 35 -8.31 -6.38 -13.17
CA VAL A 35 -7.30 -6.07 -12.15
C VAL A 35 -7.95 -5.09 -11.19
N ASP A 36 -7.68 -5.26 -9.88
CA ASP A 36 -8.19 -4.35 -8.85
C ASP A 36 -8.03 -2.91 -9.31
N LEU A 37 -9.16 -2.20 -9.42
CA LEU A 37 -9.18 -0.83 -9.86
C LEU A 37 -8.51 0.02 -8.78
N TYR A 38 -7.44 0.71 -9.15
CA TYR A 38 -6.87 1.77 -8.33
C TYR A 38 -7.87 2.93 -8.23
N ASN A 39 -8.08 3.44 -7.02
CA ASN A 39 -8.86 4.64 -6.79
C ASN A 39 -7.92 5.81 -6.46
N PHE A 40 -7.27 6.34 -7.51
CA PHE A 40 -6.29 7.39 -7.33
C PHE A 40 -6.91 8.67 -6.78
N VAL A 41 -6.33 9.19 -5.70
CA VAL A 41 -6.57 10.55 -5.21
C VAL A 41 -5.47 11.48 -5.69
N THR A 42 -5.81 12.74 -5.95
CA THR A 42 -4.82 13.77 -6.31
C THR A 42 -4.08 14.26 -5.06
N PHE A 43 -2.88 14.82 -5.21
CA PHE A 43 -2.21 15.49 -4.08
C PHE A 43 -3.03 16.65 -3.53
N GLN A 44 -3.77 17.35 -4.40
CA GLN A 44 -4.68 18.41 -3.96
C GLN A 44 -5.79 17.87 -3.05
N ASP A 45 -6.38 16.71 -3.37
CA ASP A 45 -7.38 16.05 -2.52
C ASP A 45 -6.78 15.59 -1.18
N LEU A 46 -5.53 15.11 -1.18
CA LEU A 46 -4.81 14.73 0.04
C LEU A 46 -4.58 15.92 0.97
N ILE A 47 -4.22 17.08 0.43
CA ILE A 47 -3.96 18.31 1.21
C ILE A 47 -5.27 18.96 1.67
N ALA A 48 -6.30 18.95 0.82
CA ALA A 48 -7.58 19.59 1.10
C ALA A 48 -8.44 18.82 2.12
N ARG A 49 -8.18 17.52 2.30
CA ARG A 49 -8.91 16.68 3.25
C ARG A 49 -8.16 16.60 4.59
N ASN A 50 -8.90 16.77 5.69
CA ASN A 50 -8.48 16.30 7.00
C ASN A 50 -8.61 14.77 7.05
N LEU A 51 -7.81 14.07 6.26
CA LEU A 51 -7.89 12.63 6.10
C LEU A 51 -7.72 11.96 7.47
N ASP A 52 -8.58 10.99 7.76
CA ASP A 52 -8.32 10.07 8.86
C ASP A 52 -7.03 9.31 8.52
N ASN A 53 -5.99 9.50 9.32
CA ASN A 53 -4.68 8.86 9.17
C ASN A 53 -4.73 7.31 9.24
N ARG A 54 -5.91 6.74 9.48
CA ARG A 54 -6.18 5.29 9.51
C ARG A 54 -6.69 4.74 8.18
N ILE A 55 -6.99 5.58 7.18
CA ILE A 55 -7.51 5.17 5.88
C ILE A 55 -6.39 5.13 4.84
N ALA A 56 -6.24 3.99 4.17
CA ALA A 56 -5.32 3.83 3.04
C ALA A 56 -5.89 4.49 1.77
N PHE A 57 -5.02 4.98 0.90
CA PHE A 57 -5.37 5.61 -0.37
C PHE A 57 -4.34 5.24 -1.46
N ASP A 58 -4.79 5.24 -2.71
CA ASP A 58 -3.93 5.09 -3.87
C ASP A 58 -3.58 6.49 -4.41
N PHE A 59 -2.32 6.74 -4.74
CA PHE A 59 -1.92 7.95 -5.47
C PHE A 59 -1.00 7.57 -6.64
N LEU A 60 -1.03 8.38 -7.68
CA LEU A 60 -0.17 8.23 -8.85
C LEU A 60 0.46 9.58 -9.18
N GLY A 61 1.78 9.61 -9.27
CA GLY A 61 2.52 10.83 -9.50
C GLY A 61 3.89 10.59 -10.15
N GLN A 62 4.50 11.67 -10.59
CA GLN A 62 5.88 11.67 -11.06
C GLN A 62 6.84 11.94 -9.89
N ILE A 63 7.84 11.08 -9.71
CA ILE A 63 8.93 11.31 -8.78
C ILE A 63 9.78 12.47 -9.32
N VAL A 64 9.82 13.59 -8.59
CA VAL A 64 10.56 14.80 -8.96
C VAL A 64 11.95 14.81 -8.33
N SER A 65 12.08 14.24 -7.12
CA SER A 65 13.36 14.11 -6.45
C SER A 65 13.34 13.01 -5.38
N THR A 66 14.53 12.56 -5.01
CA THR A 66 14.73 11.58 -3.93
C THR A 66 15.83 12.05 -3.02
N ASN A 67 15.62 11.95 -1.71
CA ASN A 67 16.68 12.13 -0.74
C ASN A 67 17.53 10.86 -0.61
N PRO A 68 18.82 10.97 -0.24
CA PRO A 68 19.64 9.80 0.06
C PRO A 68 18.97 8.90 1.12
N MET A 69 19.10 7.59 0.92
CA MET A 69 18.63 6.61 1.88
C MET A 69 19.36 6.77 3.21
N LYS A 70 18.60 6.79 4.30
CA LYS A 70 19.10 6.90 5.67
C LYS A 70 18.87 5.59 6.39
N VAL A 71 19.82 5.22 7.24
CA VAL A 71 19.64 4.14 8.21
C VAL A 71 19.11 4.74 9.50
N ILE A 72 17.98 4.22 9.98
CA ILE A 72 17.39 4.60 11.27
C ILE A 72 17.31 3.36 12.17
N ILE A 73 17.38 3.55 13.49
CA ILE A 73 17.21 2.48 14.46
C ILE A 73 15.93 2.75 15.24
N GLU A 74 14.99 1.79 15.20
CA GLU A 74 13.72 1.88 15.90
C GLU A 74 13.42 0.52 16.54
N ASN A 75 13.05 0.50 17.83
CA ASN A 75 12.82 -0.72 18.60
C ASN A 75 13.99 -1.73 18.50
N SER A 76 15.23 -1.22 18.56
CA SER A 76 16.48 -1.98 18.42
C SER A 76 16.62 -2.73 17.08
N ARG A 77 15.86 -2.33 16.05
CA ARG A 77 15.95 -2.86 14.70
C ARG A 77 16.38 -1.78 13.73
N GLU A 78 17.29 -2.14 12.84
CA GLU A 78 17.70 -1.28 11.74
C GLU A 78 16.59 -1.21 10.69
N LYS A 79 16.27 0.01 10.24
CA LYS A 79 15.38 0.26 9.11
C LYS A 79 16.07 1.20 8.12
N ARG A 80 15.74 1.05 6.83
CA ARG A 80 16.19 1.96 5.78
C ARG A 80 15.03 2.86 5.36
N LEU A 81 15.24 4.16 5.48
CA LEU A 81 14.25 5.18 5.17
C LEU A 81 14.73 6.01 3.98
N MET A 82 13.84 6.25 3.02
CA MET A 82 14.07 7.17 1.91
C MET A 82 12.86 8.06 1.75
N SER A 83 13.09 9.37 1.76
CA SER A 83 12.06 10.35 1.43
C SER A 83 12.13 10.69 -0.06
N ARG A 84 10.98 10.93 -0.67
CA ARG A 84 10.85 11.35 -2.07
C ARG A 84 9.87 12.52 -2.16
N VAL A 85 9.95 13.26 -3.25
CA VAL A 85 8.99 14.31 -3.61
C VAL A 85 8.32 13.87 -4.90
N ASP A 86 6.99 13.79 -4.85
CA ASP A 86 6.14 13.38 -5.95
C ASP A 86 5.23 14.56 -6.34
N GLN A 87 4.86 14.65 -7.62
CA GLN A 87 3.89 15.61 -8.16
C GLN A 87 2.79 14.90 -8.95
N ASP A 88 1.59 15.48 -9.00
CA ASP A 88 0.47 14.92 -9.76
C ASP A 88 0.84 14.77 -11.24
N LEU A 89 0.28 13.76 -11.90
CA LEU A 89 0.35 13.66 -13.35
C LEU A 89 -0.63 14.68 -13.95
N SER A 90 -0.10 15.62 -14.74
CA SER A 90 -0.86 16.67 -15.44
C SER A 90 -1.89 16.12 -16.42
#